data_AF-A0A1H3NIS7-F1
#
_entry.id   AF-A0A1H3NIS7-F1
#
_cell.length_a   1.000
_cell.length_b   1.000
_cell.length_c   1.000
_cell.angle_alpha   90.00
_cell.angle_beta   90.00
_cell.angle_gamma   90.00
#
_symmetry.space_group_name_H-M   'P 1'
#
loop_
_entity.id
_entity.type
_entity.pdbx_description
1 polymer ?
#
loop_
_entity_poly.entity_id
_entity_poly.type
_entity_poly.pdbx_seq_one_letter_code
_entity_poly.pdbx_strand_id
1 'polypeptide(L)'
;MKTKVLQLLRNHRDDYLSGEKISALLSCSRTMVWKYIDALRKEGYEIEAISNKGYKFIGEPDRLSEHEVLSRLDPDTFVQKVVYEDLAESTQQLAHALVHAGAETGTVVIANQQTSGRGRLGRNWYSPANTGIWMSLILKPDMEIRKAPQLTLVAAVAAARAVRQVCGIDADIKWPNDLLLHNKKIAGILTEMQAEMDQMKSVVIGIGMNVNEISFPSGVHEVATSLKKETGKCFKRADIVVSILNEFQWLYDAYLTKGFPFIKPLWEARAVTIGKEITAKTHKDTIVGTAEGIDDEGVLLIKDKAGHHHRIYSADIEAAND
;
A
#
# COMPACT_ATOMS: atom_id res chain seq x y z
N MET A 1 -9.86 -10.54 19.33
CA MET A 1 -9.61 -10.13 20.74
C MET A 1 -8.21 -9.60 20.98
N LYS A 2 -7.13 -10.31 20.55
CA LYS A 2 -5.74 -9.82 20.65
C LYS A 2 -5.56 -8.40 20.09
N THR A 3 -6.15 -8.08 18.94
CA THR A 3 -6.21 -6.72 18.36
C THR A 3 -6.75 -5.67 19.32
N LYS A 4 -7.88 -5.96 19.99
CA LYS A 4 -8.50 -5.02 20.93
C LYS A 4 -7.65 -4.80 22.18
N VAL A 5 -6.99 -5.85 22.69
CA VAL A 5 -6.02 -5.73 23.79
C VAL A 5 -4.87 -4.82 23.38
N LEU A 6 -4.27 -5.05 22.21
CA LEU A 6 -3.17 -4.22 21.72
C LEU A 6 -3.62 -2.77 21.49
N GLN A 7 -4.79 -2.54 20.90
CA GLN A 7 -5.34 -1.21 20.70
C GLN A 7 -5.57 -0.47 22.02
N LEU A 8 -6.12 -1.13 23.05
CA LEU A 8 -6.29 -0.53 24.38
C LEU A 8 -4.96 -0.11 25.00
N LEU A 9 -3.93 -0.97 24.90
CA LEU A 9 -2.59 -0.67 25.38
C LEU A 9 -1.96 0.50 24.63
N ARG A 10 -2.09 0.56 23.30
CA ARG A 10 -1.62 1.67 22.47
C ARG A 10 -2.25 3.00 22.86
N ASN A 11 -3.57 3.00 23.08
CA ASN A 11 -4.32 4.20 23.45
C ASN A 11 -4.00 4.71 24.86
N HIS A 12 -3.37 3.88 25.70
CA HIS A 12 -2.94 4.22 27.06
C HIS A 12 -1.43 4.05 27.24
N ARG A 13 -0.64 4.27 26.18
CA ARG A 13 0.82 4.08 26.16
C ARG A 13 1.57 4.82 27.28
N ASP A 14 1.02 5.94 27.75
CA ASP A 14 1.65 6.76 28.80
C ASP A 14 1.38 6.22 30.22
N ASP A 15 0.40 5.33 30.39
CA ASP A 15 -0.10 4.84 31.69
C ASP A 15 -0.06 3.31 31.83
N TYR A 16 -0.28 2.83 33.06
CA TYR A 16 -0.55 1.42 33.32
C TYR A 16 -2.04 1.14 33.24
N LEU A 17 -2.41 0.04 32.59
CA LEU A 17 -3.76 -0.51 32.59
C LEU A 17 -3.83 -1.77 33.44
N SER A 18 -4.62 -1.76 34.50
CA SER A 18 -4.86 -2.94 35.32
C SER A 18 -5.52 -4.05 34.49
N GLY A 19 -5.15 -5.31 34.75
CA GLY A 19 -5.77 -6.45 34.08
C GLY A 19 -7.28 -6.54 34.32
N GLU A 20 -7.76 -6.00 35.45
CA GLU A 20 -9.18 -5.86 35.76
C GLU A 20 -9.87 -4.81 34.87
N LYS A 21 -9.24 -3.65 34.66
CA LYS A 21 -9.78 -2.62 33.74
C LYS A 21 -9.85 -3.14 32.30
N ILE A 22 -8.80 -3.83 31.83
CA ILE A 22 -8.80 -4.44 30.49
C ILE A 22 -9.88 -5.53 30.40
N SER A 23 -10.01 -6.36 31.42
CA SER A 23 -11.02 -7.42 31.52
C SER A 23 -12.44 -6.86 31.43
N ALA A 24 -12.73 -5.77 32.17
CA ALA A 24 -14.01 -5.08 32.14
C ALA A 24 -14.30 -4.43 30.77
N LEU A 25 -13.34 -3.70 30.20
CA LEU A 25 -13.51 -3.02 28.90
C LEU A 25 -13.72 -3.99 27.74
N LEU A 26 -13.13 -5.19 27.81
CA LEU A 26 -13.21 -6.20 26.75
C LEU A 26 -14.21 -7.33 27.03
N SER A 27 -14.94 -7.26 28.15
CA SER A 27 -15.88 -8.30 28.59
C SER A 27 -15.28 -9.72 28.56
N CYS A 28 -14.06 -9.89 29.07
CA CYS A 28 -13.35 -11.17 29.11
C CYS A 28 -12.65 -11.37 30.46
N SER A 29 -12.23 -12.60 30.80
CA SER A 29 -11.59 -12.86 32.11
C SER A 29 -10.16 -12.30 32.21
N ARG A 30 -9.71 -11.98 33.42
CA ARG A 30 -8.31 -11.56 33.69
C ARG A 30 -7.28 -12.59 33.21
N THR A 31 -7.60 -13.88 33.31
CA THR A 31 -6.75 -14.96 32.79
C THR A 31 -6.62 -14.89 31.26
N MET A 32 -7.69 -14.54 30.54
CA MET A 32 -7.64 -14.34 29.09
C MET A 32 -6.82 -13.11 28.74
N VAL A 33 -6.95 -12.00 29.48
CA VAL A 33 -6.09 -10.82 29.32
C VAL A 33 -4.62 -11.23 29.42
N TRP A 34 -4.24 -11.93 30.49
CA TRP A 34 -2.86 -12.42 30.66
C TRP A 34 -2.39 -13.28 29.48
N LYS A 35 -3.23 -14.22 29.00
CA LYS A 35 -2.89 -15.06 27.83
C LYS A 35 -2.64 -14.22 26.57
N TYR A 36 -3.43 -13.18 26.32
CA TYR A 36 -3.23 -12.30 25.16
C TYR A 36 -1.97 -11.44 25.30
N ILE A 37 -1.67 -10.92 26.51
CA ILE A 37 -0.43 -10.19 26.79
C ILE A 37 0.79 -11.09 26.59
N ASP A 38 0.74 -12.33 27.09
CA ASP A 38 1.82 -13.31 26.94
C ASP A 38 2.05 -13.67 25.46
N ALA A 39 0.98 -13.84 24.68
CA ALA A 39 1.08 -14.05 23.24
C ALA A 39 1.72 -12.84 22.52
N LEU A 40 1.33 -11.61 22.86
CA LEU A 40 1.95 -10.39 22.32
C LEU A 40 3.45 -10.34 22.70
N ARG A 41 3.83 -10.62 23.94
CA ARG A 41 5.25 -10.66 24.33
C ARG A 41 6.07 -11.67 23.52
N LYS A 42 5.51 -12.87 23.30
CA LYS A 42 6.14 -13.91 22.44
C LYS A 42 6.27 -13.46 20.98
N GLU A 43 5.43 -12.53 20.55
CA GLU A 43 5.50 -11.94 19.21
C GLU A 43 6.46 -10.74 19.14
N GLY A 44 7.11 -10.37 20.24
CA GLY A 44 8.14 -9.32 20.31
C GLY A 44 7.64 -7.97 20.81
N TYR A 45 6.38 -7.86 21.27
CA TYR A 45 5.89 -6.63 21.88
C TYR A 45 6.45 -6.45 23.29
N GLU A 46 6.97 -5.27 23.56
CA GLU A 46 7.51 -4.91 24.86
C GLU A 46 6.38 -4.36 25.72
N ILE A 47 5.84 -5.22 26.58
CA ILE A 47 4.78 -4.88 27.52
C ILE A 47 5.33 -5.10 28.92
N GLU A 48 5.48 -4.05 29.71
CA GLU A 48 5.86 -4.15 31.11
C GLU A 48 4.66 -4.59 31.95
N ALA A 49 4.88 -5.37 33.02
CA ALA A 49 3.83 -5.68 34.00
C ALA A 49 4.36 -5.41 35.41
N ILE A 50 3.61 -4.60 36.17
CA ILE A 50 3.90 -4.30 37.58
C ILE A 50 2.74 -4.75 38.45
N SER A 51 3.04 -5.51 39.51
CA SER A 51 2.08 -5.92 40.53
C SER A 51 1.33 -4.71 41.09
N ASN A 52 0.01 -4.82 41.22
CA ASN A 52 -0.90 -3.75 41.67
C ASN A 52 -0.98 -2.48 40.79
N LYS A 53 -0.30 -2.42 39.63
CA LYS A 53 -0.48 -1.35 38.62
C LYS A 53 -1.08 -1.86 37.32
N GLY A 54 -0.62 -3.00 36.82
CA GLY A 54 -1.09 -3.58 35.57
C GLY A 54 -0.02 -3.62 34.48
N TYR A 55 -0.45 -3.45 33.23
CA TYR A 55 0.36 -3.55 32.03
C TYR A 55 0.62 -2.17 31.41
N LYS A 56 1.84 -1.94 30.94
CA LYS A 56 2.20 -0.73 30.18
C LYS A 56 2.87 -1.09 28.88
N PHE A 57 2.47 -0.43 27.80
CA PHE A 57 3.07 -0.60 26.47
C PHE A 57 4.36 0.21 26.39
N ILE A 58 5.48 -0.45 26.10
CA ILE A 58 6.81 0.17 26.05
C ILE A 58 7.30 0.28 24.61
N GLY A 59 7.11 -0.78 23.83
CA GLY A 59 7.70 -0.91 22.52
C GLY A 59 7.09 -2.04 21.71
N GLU A 60 7.49 -2.13 20.45
CA GLU A 60 6.88 -3.03 19.49
C GLU A 60 7.85 -3.43 18.38
N PRO A 61 7.66 -4.63 17.81
CA PRO A 61 8.47 -5.11 16.71
C PRO A 61 7.97 -4.52 15.37
N ASP A 62 8.83 -4.50 14.36
CA ASP A 62 8.41 -4.17 12.99
C ASP A 62 7.74 -5.39 12.32
N ARG A 63 6.46 -5.60 12.62
CA ARG A 63 5.63 -6.68 12.05
C ARG A 63 4.45 -6.11 11.27
N LEU A 64 3.83 -6.96 10.45
CA LEU A 64 2.65 -6.61 9.66
C LEU A 64 1.49 -7.58 9.89
N SER A 65 1.45 -8.17 11.09
CA SER A 65 0.41 -9.11 11.47
C SER A 65 -0.96 -8.43 11.55
N GLU A 66 -2.04 -9.22 11.53
CA GLU A 66 -3.40 -8.69 11.54
C GLU A 66 -3.67 -7.71 12.70
N HIS A 67 -3.34 -8.12 13.92
CA HIS A 67 -3.55 -7.31 15.11
C HIS A 67 -2.62 -6.09 15.15
N GLU A 68 -1.45 -6.15 14.51
CA GLU A 68 -0.54 -5.02 14.43
C GLU A 68 -1.13 -3.89 13.57
N VAL A 69 -1.63 -4.23 12.39
CA VAL A 69 -2.25 -3.29 11.47
C VAL A 69 -3.62 -2.83 11.99
N LEU A 70 -4.52 -3.76 12.31
CA LEU A 70 -5.89 -3.42 12.72
C LEU A 70 -5.96 -2.65 14.06
N SER A 71 -4.98 -2.80 14.96
CA SER A 71 -4.98 -2.05 16.23
C SER A 71 -4.59 -0.57 16.07
N ARG A 72 -4.10 -0.18 14.89
CA ARG A 72 -3.64 1.17 14.56
C ARG A 72 -4.61 1.94 13.64
N LEU A 73 -5.52 1.23 12.99
CA LEU A 73 -6.52 1.82 12.11
C LEU A 73 -7.66 2.46 12.91
N ASP A 74 -8.29 3.47 12.30
CA ASP A 74 -9.47 4.11 12.87
C ASP A 74 -10.64 3.12 12.94
N PRO A 75 -11.54 3.24 13.94
CA PRO A 75 -12.71 2.37 14.06
C PRO A 75 -13.64 2.41 12.83
N ASP A 76 -13.68 3.55 12.13
CA ASP A 76 -14.48 3.76 10.92
C ASP A 76 -13.76 3.32 9.64
N THR A 77 -12.67 2.56 9.77
CA THR A 77 -11.93 2.06 8.60
C THR A 77 -12.78 1.09 7.77
N PHE A 78 -12.64 1.17 6.46
CA PHE A 78 -13.18 0.14 5.56
C PHE A 78 -12.44 -1.21 5.67
N VAL A 79 -11.25 -1.23 6.27
CA VAL A 79 -10.41 -2.43 6.39
C VAL A 79 -10.94 -3.34 7.50
N GLN A 80 -11.62 -4.42 7.09
CA GLN A 80 -12.26 -5.35 8.03
C GLN A 80 -11.36 -6.52 8.44
N LYS A 81 -10.39 -6.87 7.59
CA LYS A 81 -9.57 -8.07 7.77
C LYS A 81 -8.19 -7.87 7.19
N VAL A 82 -7.19 -8.37 7.91
CA VAL A 82 -5.82 -8.46 7.42
C VAL A 82 -5.39 -9.93 7.44
N VAL A 83 -5.08 -10.48 6.27
CA VAL A 83 -4.49 -11.81 6.14
C VAL A 83 -2.99 -11.64 6.02
N TYR A 84 -2.26 -12.12 7.03
CA TYR A 84 -0.79 -12.06 7.05
C TYR A 84 -0.20 -13.45 6.83
N GLU A 85 0.72 -13.55 5.87
CA GLU A 85 1.55 -14.74 5.66
C GLU A 85 3.03 -14.41 5.89
N ASP A 86 3.75 -15.28 6.57
CA ASP A 86 5.20 -15.07 6.72
C ASP A 86 5.95 -15.33 5.40
N LEU A 87 5.49 -16.32 4.63
CA LEU A 87 6.00 -16.62 3.30
C LEU A 87 4.82 -16.94 2.36
N ALA A 88 4.70 -16.19 1.27
CA ALA A 88 3.72 -16.44 0.23
C ALA A 88 4.38 -16.54 -1.15
N GLU A 89 3.72 -17.16 -2.13
CA GLU A 89 4.15 -17.04 -3.52
C GLU A 89 3.93 -15.61 -4.02
N SER A 90 2.71 -15.10 -3.86
CA SER A 90 2.33 -13.72 -4.16
C SER A 90 1.08 -13.33 -3.37
N THR A 91 1.10 -12.14 -2.77
CA THR A 91 -0.07 -11.53 -2.13
C THR A 91 -1.21 -11.31 -3.11
N GLN A 92 -0.88 -10.99 -4.37
CA GLN A 92 -1.86 -10.80 -5.44
C GLN A 92 -2.63 -12.09 -5.73
N GLN A 93 -1.93 -13.22 -5.84
CA GLN A 93 -2.54 -14.53 -6.08
C GLN A 93 -3.38 -14.99 -4.88
N LEU A 94 -2.87 -14.80 -3.66
CA LEU A 94 -3.62 -15.10 -2.45
C LEU A 94 -4.87 -14.23 -2.34
N ALA A 95 -4.79 -12.94 -2.67
CA ALA A 95 -5.95 -12.06 -2.71
C ALA A 95 -7.00 -12.53 -3.73
N HIS A 96 -6.59 -12.94 -4.92
CA HIS A 96 -7.51 -13.53 -5.89
C HIS A 96 -8.16 -14.82 -5.38
N ALA A 97 -7.41 -15.72 -4.74
CA ALA A 97 -7.99 -16.92 -4.13
C ALA A 97 -9.02 -16.58 -3.05
N LEU A 98 -8.73 -15.57 -2.23
CA LEU A 98 -9.65 -15.07 -1.21
C LEU A 98 -10.91 -14.44 -1.81
N VAL A 99 -10.81 -13.71 -2.92
CA VAL A 99 -11.99 -13.22 -3.66
C VAL A 99 -12.89 -14.37 -4.08
N HIS A 100 -12.33 -15.45 -4.65
CA HIS A 100 -13.11 -16.64 -5.04
C HIS A 100 -13.74 -17.33 -3.83
N ALA A 101 -13.09 -17.28 -2.67
CA ALA A 101 -13.60 -17.77 -1.40
C ALA A 101 -14.59 -16.82 -0.71
N GLY A 102 -14.95 -15.69 -1.33
CA GLY A 102 -15.96 -14.75 -0.82
C GLY A 102 -15.42 -13.64 0.08
N ALA A 103 -14.13 -13.32 0.03
CA ALA A 103 -13.58 -12.19 0.78
C ALA A 103 -14.25 -10.86 0.40
N GLU A 104 -14.48 -10.00 1.40
CA GLU A 104 -15.18 -8.73 1.23
C GLU A 104 -14.23 -7.56 0.95
N THR A 105 -14.81 -6.45 0.45
CA THR A 105 -14.13 -5.15 0.35
C THR A 105 -13.42 -4.82 1.65
N GLY A 106 -12.19 -4.31 1.55
CA GLY A 106 -11.39 -3.96 2.73
C GLY A 106 -10.65 -5.16 3.33
N THR A 107 -10.64 -6.31 2.67
CA THR A 107 -9.69 -7.38 3.00
C THR A 107 -8.31 -7.00 2.46
N VAL A 108 -7.31 -6.94 3.33
CA VAL A 108 -5.91 -6.69 2.99
C VAL A 108 -5.12 -7.96 3.17
N VAL A 109 -4.35 -8.34 2.16
CA VAL A 109 -3.39 -9.44 2.21
C VAL A 109 -2.00 -8.86 2.32
N ILE A 110 -1.19 -9.34 3.27
CA ILE A 110 0.19 -8.90 3.47
C ILE A 110 1.08 -10.14 3.59
N ALA A 111 2.24 -10.10 2.96
CA ALA A 111 3.28 -11.10 3.16
C ALA A 111 4.54 -10.45 3.74
N ASN A 112 5.27 -11.17 4.60
CA ASN A 112 6.61 -10.74 5.01
C ASN A 112 7.62 -10.94 3.88
N GLN A 113 7.49 -12.04 3.13
CA GLN A 113 8.30 -12.37 1.96
C GLN A 113 7.42 -12.94 0.83
N GLN A 114 7.75 -12.61 -0.42
CA GLN A 114 7.17 -13.29 -1.59
C GLN A 114 8.25 -14.04 -2.37
N THR A 115 7.98 -15.28 -2.76
CA THR A 115 8.89 -16.07 -3.61
C THR A 115 8.68 -15.81 -5.10
N SER A 116 7.48 -15.39 -5.49
CA SER A 116 7.06 -15.15 -6.88
C SER A 116 6.28 -13.84 -7.00
N GLY A 117 6.76 -12.79 -6.33
CA GLY A 117 6.21 -11.44 -6.44
C GLY A 117 6.18 -10.97 -7.90
N ARG A 118 5.08 -10.34 -8.32
CA ARG A 118 4.86 -9.93 -9.72
C ARG A 118 4.60 -8.43 -9.82
N GLY A 119 5.16 -7.82 -10.85
CA GLY A 119 4.77 -6.52 -11.37
C GLY A 119 4.00 -6.65 -12.68
N ARG A 120 3.77 -5.52 -13.36
CA ARG A 120 3.14 -5.47 -14.69
C ARG A 120 3.92 -6.33 -15.70
N LEU A 121 3.19 -6.83 -16.69
CA LEU A 121 3.73 -7.63 -17.80
C LEU A 121 4.49 -8.88 -17.35
N GLY A 122 4.17 -9.42 -16.16
CA GLY A 122 4.79 -10.62 -15.62
C GLY A 122 6.23 -10.44 -15.12
N ARG A 123 6.72 -9.19 -14.98
CA ARG A 123 8.04 -8.92 -14.42
C ARG A 123 8.11 -9.36 -12.96
N ASN A 124 9.25 -9.88 -12.53
CA ASN A 124 9.46 -10.26 -11.13
C ASN A 124 9.58 -9.02 -10.24
N TRP A 125 8.94 -9.05 -9.08
CA TRP A 125 9.07 -8.05 -8.02
C TRP A 125 9.85 -8.65 -6.84
N TYR A 126 11.06 -8.15 -6.60
CA TYR A 126 11.93 -8.62 -5.53
C TYR A 126 11.31 -8.27 -4.17
N SER A 127 10.98 -9.30 -3.37
CA SER A 127 10.18 -9.15 -2.13
C SER A 127 10.85 -9.83 -0.93
N PRO A 128 12.05 -9.39 -0.49
CA PRO A 128 12.75 -9.98 0.65
C PRO A 128 11.97 -9.87 1.97
N ALA A 129 12.27 -10.78 2.90
CA ALA A 129 11.71 -10.75 4.24
C ALA A 129 12.12 -9.48 5.01
N ASN A 130 11.27 -9.02 5.93
CA ASN A 130 11.57 -8.01 6.96
C ASN A 130 12.03 -6.63 6.48
N THR A 131 11.84 -6.32 5.20
CA THR A 131 12.47 -5.15 4.58
C THR A 131 11.43 -4.23 3.95
N GLY A 132 10.43 -4.76 3.26
CA GLY A 132 9.46 -3.96 2.54
C GLY A 132 8.02 -4.32 2.87
N ILE A 133 7.12 -3.66 2.15
CA ILE A 133 5.68 -3.86 2.24
C ILE A 133 5.24 -4.56 0.96
N TRP A 134 4.75 -5.78 1.11
CA TRP A 134 4.18 -6.57 0.03
C TRP A 134 2.73 -6.80 0.40
N MET A 135 1.81 -6.02 -0.17
CA MET A 135 0.41 -6.11 0.17
C MET A 135 -0.52 -6.06 -1.04
N SER A 136 -1.73 -6.58 -0.88
CA SER A 136 -2.82 -6.52 -1.86
C SER A 136 -4.12 -6.15 -1.17
N LEU A 137 -4.81 -5.14 -1.65
CA LEU A 137 -6.11 -4.69 -1.16
C LEU A 137 -7.23 -5.20 -2.07
N ILE A 138 -8.24 -5.83 -1.48
CA ILE A 138 -9.44 -6.31 -2.18
C ILE A 138 -10.55 -5.26 -2.10
N LEU A 139 -11.11 -4.91 -3.25
CA LEU A 139 -12.29 -4.06 -3.39
C LEU A 139 -13.35 -4.76 -4.24
N LYS A 140 -14.62 -4.49 -3.96
CA LYS A 140 -15.78 -4.86 -4.80
C LYS A 140 -16.60 -3.60 -5.11
N PRO A 141 -16.06 -2.67 -5.93
CA PRO A 141 -16.76 -1.44 -6.28
C PRO A 141 -17.92 -1.73 -7.24
N ASP A 142 -19.02 -0.99 -7.08
CA ASP A 142 -20.06 -0.90 -8.12
C ASP A 142 -19.65 0.20 -9.12
N MET A 143 -18.81 -0.17 -10.09
CA MET A 143 -18.28 0.75 -11.10
C MET A 143 -18.02 0.07 -12.45
N GLU A 144 -18.00 0.87 -13.52
CA GLU A 144 -17.66 0.39 -14.86
C GLU A 144 -16.22 -0.14 -14.93
N ILE A 145 -16.04 -1.26 -15.63
CA ILE A 145 -14.74 -1.90 -15.88
C ILE A 145 -13.69 -0.91 -16.42
N ARG A 146 -14.11 -0.02 -17.34
CA ARG A 146 -13.22 0.97 -17.97
C ARG A 146 -12.59 1.95 -16.98
N LYS A 147 -13.19 2.13 -15.80
CA LYS A 147 -12.70 3.03 -14.75
C LYS A 147 -11.70 2.34 -13.80
N ALA A 148 -11.54 1.01 -13.85
CA ALA A 148 -10.60 0.29 -12.98
C ALA A 148 -9.17 0.86 -12.97
N PRO A 149 -8.58 1.29 -14.12
CA PRO A 149 -7.24 1.87 -14.12
C PRO A 149 -7.09 3.13 -13.28
N GLN A 150 -8.17 3.88 -13.03
CA GLN A 150 -8.16 5.06 -12.16
C GLN A 150 -7.83 4.68 -10.71
N LEU A 151 -8.18 3.47 -10.26
CA LEU A 151 -7.84 3.00 -8.92
C LEU A 151 -6.33 2.80 -8.73
N THR A 152 -5.59 2.52 -9.80
CA THR A 152 -4.11 2.53 -9.75
C THR A 152 -3.58 3.92 -9.43
N LEU A 153 -4.16 4.95 -10.03
CA LEU A 153 -3.76 6.35 -9.82
C LEU A 153 -4.18 6.84 -8.43
N VAL A 154 -5.36 6.45 -7.95
CA VAL A 154 -5.81 6.67 -6.56
C VAL A 154 -4.82 6.05 -5.56
N ALA A 155 -4.44 4.79 -5.78
CA ALA A 155 -3.46 4.10 -4.94
C ALA A 155 -2.08 4.75 -4.98
N ALA A 156 -1.65 5.27 -6.13
CA ALA A 156 -0.38 5.98 -6.27
C ALA A 156 -0.36 7.28 -5.43
N VAL A 157 -1.45 8.06 -5.48
CA VAL A 157 -1.60 9.27 -4.66
C VAL A 157 -1.63 8.90 -3.17
N ALA A 158 -2.37 7.86 -2.79
CA ALA A 158 -2.44 7.39 -1.41
C ALA A 158 -1.04 7.01 -0.88
N ALA A 159 -0.29 6.23 -1.65
CA ALA A 159 1.05 5.81 -1.29
C ALA A 159 2.03 6.99 -1.19
N ALA A 160 1.97 7.94 -2.11
CA ALA A 160 2.84 9.12 -2.07
C ALA A 160 2.55 10.01 -0.85
N ARG A 161 1.26 10.21 -0.52
CA ARG A 161 0.84 10.95 0.68
C ARG A 161 1.26 10.24 1.96
N ALA A 162 1.14 8.91 2.01
CA ALA A 162 1.56 8.12 3.15
C ALA A 162 3.08 8.19 3.39
N VAL A 163 3.87 8.11 2.32
CA VAL A 163 5.33 8.33 2.39
C VAL A 163 5.64 9.72 2.93
N ARG A 164 4.93 10.76 2.48
CA ARG A 164 5.13 12.11 3.02
C ARG A 164 4.76 12.21 4.49
N GLN A 165 3.64 11.62 4.89
CA GLN A 165 3.13 11.67 6.26
C GLN A 165 4.07 10.96 7.25
N VAL A 166 4.55 9.77 6.89
CA VAL A 166 5.33 8.92 7.80
C VAL A 166 6.83 9.22 7.71
N CYS A 167 7.34 9.44 6.49
CA CYS A 167 8.77 9.57 6.24
C CYS A 167 9.24 11.03 6.10
N GLY A 168 8.32 11.98 5.92
CA GLY A 168 8.63 13.40 5.78
C GLY A 168 9.20 13.79 4.41
N ILE A 169 9.22 12.88 3.44
CA ILE A 169 9.78 13.09 2.10
C ILE A 169 8.68 13.02 1.04
N ASP A 170 8.85 13.74 -0.06
CA ASP A 170 7.91 13.72 -1.17
C ASP A 170 8.35 12.64 -2.19
N ALA A 171 7.44 11.73 -2.52
CA ALA A 171 7.64 10.75 -3.58
C ALA A 171 6.96 11.23 -4.86
N ASP A 172 7.70 11.14 -5.97
CA ASP A 172 7.16 11.42 -7.29
C ASP A 172 6.41 10.20 -7.83
N ILE A 173 5.45 10.44 -8.72
CA ILE A 173 4.70 9.41 -9.41
C ILE A 173 5.13 9.37 -10.88
N LYS A 174 5.53 8.20 -11.35
CA LYS A 174 5.72 7.92 -12.77
C LYS A 174 4.54 7.12 -13.29
N TRP A 175 3.85 7.69 -14.27
CA TRP A 175 2.68 7.06 -14.85
C TRP A 175 3.01 5.67 -15.42
N PRO A 176 2.11 4.68 -15.25
CA PRO A 176 0.84 4.77 -14.52
C PRO A 176 0.95 4.41 -13.03
N ASN A 177 2.04 3.79 -12.58
CA ASN A 177 1.96 2.92 -11.41
C ASN A 177 3.23 2.84 -10.54
N ASP A 178 4.23 3.68 -10.78
CA ASP A 178 5.49 3.65 -10.04
C ASP A 178 5.62 4.88 -9.13
N LEU A 179 6.12 4.69 -7.91
CA LEU A 179 6.58 5.79 -7.05
C LEU A 179 8.10 5.84 -7.08
N LEU A 180 8.65 7.04 -7.21
CA LEU A 180 10.08 7.29 -7.34
C LEU A 180 10.58 8.24 -6.25
N LEU A 181 11.84 8.06 -5.89
CA LEU A 181 12.67 9.05 -5.21
C LEU A 181 13.94 9.24 -6.02
N HIS A 182 14.29 10.48 -6.34
CA HIS A 182 15.47 10.81 -7.15
C HIS A 182 15.56 9.93 -8.42
N ASN A 183 14.44 9.80 -9.15
CA ASN A 183 14.27 8.96 -10.35
C ASN A 183 14.45 7.44 -10.16
N LYS A 184 14.60 6.94 -8.93
CA LYS A 184 14.68 5.50 -8.63
C LYS A 184 13.41 4.99 -7.99
N LYS A 185 12.97 3.80 -8.39
CA LYS A 185 11.71 3.20 -7.94
C LYS A 185 11.76 2.79 -6.47
N ILE A 186 10.81 3.29 -5.68
CA ILE A 186 10.56 2.83 -4.31
C ILE A 186 9.29 1.99 -4.19
N ALA A 187 8.32 2.17 -5.08
CA ALA A 187 7.11 1.35 -5.06
C ALA A 187 6.57 1.10 -6.47
N GLY A 188 5.87 -0.02 -6.60
CA GLY A 188 5.13 -0.40 -7.79
C GLY A 188 3.73 -0.85 -7.40
N ILE A 189 2.75 -0.40 -8.18
CA ILE A 189 1.34 -0.72 -7.96
C ILE A 189 0.86 -1.60 -9.12
N LEU A 190 0.12 -2.65 -8.80
CA LEU A 190 -0.48 -3.56 -9.76
C LEU A 190 -1.97 -3.67 -9.46
N THR A 191 -2.81 -3.26 -10.40
CA THR A 191 -4.26 -3.39 -10.26
C THR A 191 -4.75 -4.45 -11.24
N GLU A 192 -5.37 -5.50 -10.72
CA GLU A 192 -5.99 -6.56 -11.52
C GLU A 192 -7.48 -6.65 -11.18
N MET A 193 -8.30 -6.86 -12.19
CA MET A 193 -9.76 -6.90 -12.07
C MET A 193 -10.28 -8.29 -12.39
N GLN A 194 -11.33 -8.72 -11.68
CA GLN A 194 -12.16 -9.83 -12.09
C GLN A 194 -13.52 -9.28 -12.50
N ALA A 195 -13.95 -9.58 -13.72
CA ALA A 195 -15.22 -9.14 -14.29
C ALA A 195 -16.09 -10.34 -14.62
N GLU A 196 -17.41 -10.16 -14.51
CA GLU A 196 -18.43 -11.14 -14.91
C GLU A 196 -19.53 -10.38 -15.66
N MET A 197 -19.91 -10.84 -16.86
CA MET A 197 -20.97 -10.24 -17.70
C MET A 197 -20.90 -8.70 -17.82
N ASP A 198 -19.73 -8.15 -18.17
CA ASP A 198 -19.46 -6.71 -18.30
C ASP A 198 -19.61 -5.86 -17.02
N GLN A 199 -19.83 -6.47 -15.86
CA GLN A 199 -19.76 -5.82 -14.55
C GLN A 199 -18.48 -6.20 -13.79
N MET A 200 -17.94 -5.23 -13.06
CA MET A 200 -16.77 -5.45 -12.22
C MET A 200 -17.18 -6.21 -10.96
N LYS A 201 -16.61 -7.39 -10.76
CA LYS A 201 -16.88 -8.22 -9.56
C LYS A 201 -15.95 -7.86 -8.42
N SER A 202 -14.68 -7.65 -8.73
CA SER A 202 -13.67 -7.24 -7.76
C SER A 202 -12.46 -6.60 -8.44
N VAL A 203 -11.72 -5.85 -7.63
CA VAL A 203 -10.41 -5.29 -7.95
C VAL A 203 -9.44 -5.68 -6.86
N VAL A 204 -8.27 -6.16 -7.26
CA VAL A 204 -7.14 -6.43 -6.36
C VAL A 204 -6.03 -5.43 -6.68
N ILE A 205 -5.73 -4.56 -5.71
CA ILE A 205 -4.68 -3.55 -5.81
C ILE A 205 -3.46 -4.02 -5.01
N GLY A 206 -2.48 -4.58 -5.71
CA GLY A 206 -1.16 -4.90 -5.20
C GLY A 206 -0.29 -3.66 -5.04
N ILE A 207 0.35 -3.49 -3.89
CA ILE A 207 1.32 -2.44 -3.60
C ILE A 207 2.58 -3.12 -3.06
N GLY A 208 3.66 -3.05 -3.84
CA GLY A 208 5.00 -3.42 -3.42
C GLY A 208 5.81 -2.17 -3.14
N MET A 209 6.35 -2.02 -1.94
CA MET A 209 7.15 -0.85 -1.55
C MET A 209 8.43 -1.24 -0.81
N ASN A 210 9.55 -0.71 -1.28
CA ASN A 210 10.86 -0.84 -0.67
C ASN A 210 10.99 0.16 0.48
N VAL A 211 11.02 -0.32 1.71
CA VAL A 211 11.09 0.49 2.93
C VAL A 211 12.50 0.47 3.51
N ASN A 212 12.95 -0.68 4.02
CA ASN A 212 14.18 -0.85 4.79
C ASN A 212 15.27 -1.66 4.06
N GLU A 213 15.07 -1.99 2.79
CA GLU A 213 16.04 -2.68 1.93
C GLU A 213 17.31 -1.86 1.79
N ILE A 214 18.46 -2.49 1.96
CA ILE A 214 19.77 -1.85 1.75
C ILE A 214 20.47 -2.37 0.48
N SER A 215 20.14 -3.60 0.08
CA SER A 215 20.69 -4.30 -1.07
C SER A 215 19.59 -4.70 -2.05
N PHE A 216 19.91 -4.61 -3.33
CA PHE A 216 19.07 -5.06 -4.44
C PHE A 216 19.89 -6.00 -5.32
N PRO A 217 19.25 -6.97 -6.00
CA PRO A 217 19.93 -7.80 -7.00
C PRO A 217 20.59 -6.96 -8.10
N SER A 218 21.60 -7.54 -8.76
CA SER A 218 22.20 -6.93 -9.95
C SER A 218 21.13 -6.65 -11.02
N GLY A 219 21.27 -5.53 -11.74
CA GLY A 219 20.27 -5.01 -12.69
C GLY A 219 19.05 -4.30 -12.06
N VAL A 220 18.71 -4.58 -10.79
CA VAL A 220 17.62 -3.87 -10.08
C VAL A 220 18.16 -2.62 -9.36
N HIS A 221 19.39 -2.69 -8.83
CA HIS A 221 20.02 -1.61 -8.05
C HIS A 221 20.20 -0.28 -8.79
N GLU A 222 20.19 -0.29 -10.13
CA GLU A 222 20.32 0.91 -10.97
C GLU A 222 19.01 1.70 -11.04
N VAL A 223 17.87 0.99 -10.98
CA VAL A 223 16.54 1.54 -11.24
C VAL A 223 15.64 1.56 -10.00
N ALA A 224 16.05 0.95 -8.89
CA ALA A 224 15.30 0.88 -7.64
C ALA A 224 16.10 1.40 -6.44
N THR A 225 15.38 1.93 -5.46
CA THR A 225 15.91 2.35 -4.16
C THR A 225 14.89 2.03 -3.05
N SER A 226 15.17 2.43 -1.81
CA SER A 226 14.27 2.26 -0.66
C SER A 226 14.22 3.54 0.16
N LEU A 227 13.17 3.69 0.98
CA LEU A 227 13.04 4.81 1.91
C LEU A 227 14.28 4.92 2.83
N LYS A 228 14.83 3.80 3.28
CA LYS A 228 16.04 3.78 4.12
C LYS A 228 17.29 4.22 3.39
N LYS A 229 17.50 3.83 2.13
CA LYS A 229 18.67 4.27 1.35
C LYS A 229 18.63 5.77 1.08
N GLU A 230 17.45 6.32 0.80
CA GLU A 230 17.29 7.73 0.46
C GLU A 230 17.31 8.66 1.70
N THR A 231 16.90 8.16 2.87
CA THR A 231 16.80 8.98 4.09
C THR A 231 17.85 8.68 5.15
N GLY A 232 18.52 7.53 5.07
CA GLY A 232 19.38 6.99 6.13
C GLY A 232 18.64 6.48 7.37
N LYS A 233 17.29 6.46 7.37
CA LYS A 233 16.47 6.09 8.54
C LYS A 233 15.72 4.77 8.31
N CYS A 234 15.53 4.01 9.38
CA CYS A 234 14.59 2.88 9.36
C CYS A 234 13.17 3.37 9.66
N PHE A 235 12.17 2.80 8.99
CA PHE A 235 10.76 3.09 9.23
C PHE A 235 10.03 1.82 9.66
N LYS A 236 9.06 1.97 10.57
CA LYS A 236 8.13 0.88 10.89
C LYS A 236 7.18 0.69 9.71
N ARG A 237 7.16 -0.51 9.14
CA ARG A 237 6.34 -0.83 7.97
C ARG A 237 4.84 -0.71 8.30
N ALA A 238 4.44 -1.05 9.52
CA ALA A 238 3.06 -0.91 9.97
C ALA A 238 2.56 0.55 9.92
N ASP A 239 3.41 1.54 10.26
CA ASP A 239 3.03 2.95 10.21
C ASP A 239 2.72 3.39 8.77
N ILE A 240 3.55 2.95 7.82
CA ILE A 240 3.36 3.22 6.39
C ILE A 240 2.11 2.51 5.87
N VAL A 241 1.92 1.21 6.17
CA VAL A 241 0.72 0.46 5.73
C VAL A 241 -0.55 1.13 6.23
N VAL A 242 -0.62 1.49 7.51
CA VAL A 242 -1.79 2.16 8.11
C VAL A 242 -2.04 3.52 7.44
N SER A 243 -0.99 4.30 7.20
CA SER A 243 -1.10 5.59 6.51
C SER A 243 -1.57 5.42 5.06
N ILE A 244 -1.07 4.42 4.32
CA ILE A 244 -1.55 4.10 2.96
C ILE A 244 -3.03 3.75 2.99
N LEU A 245 -3.47 2.89 3.91
CA LEU A 245 -4.87 2.44 3.98
C LEU A 245 -5.83 3.58 4.34
N ASN A 246 -5.45 4.46 5.28
CA ASN A 246 -6.24 5.63 5.65
C ASN A 246 -6.32 6.66 4.50
N GLU A 247 -5.19 6.97 3.86
CA GLU A 247 -5.16 7.86 2.70
C GLU A 247 -5.93 7.28 1.52
N PHE A 248 -5.81 5.96 1.29
CA PHE A 248 -6.56 5.28 0.26
C PHE A 248 -8.07 5.34 0.52
N GLN A 249 -8.53 5.06 1.74
CA GLN A 249 -9.96 5.16 2.08
C GLN A 249 -10.50 6.57 1.78
N TRP A 250 -9.83 7.60 2.28
CA TRP A 250 -10.27 8.99 2.07
C TRP A 250 -10.31 9.36 0.59
N LEU A 251 -9.28 8.98 -0.18
CA LEU A 251 -9.22 9.24 -1.62
C LEU A 251 -10.26 8.42 -2.39
N TYR A 252 -10.50 7.18 -1.99
CA TYR A 252 -11.45 6.28 -2.62
C TYR A 252 -12.89 6.74 -2.38
N ASP A 253 -13.24 7.17 -1.18
CA ASP A 253 -14.54 7.75 -0.86
C ASP A 253 -14.77 9.06 -1.66
N ALA A 254 -13.74 9.90 -1.75
CA ALA A 254 -13.78 11.10 -2.57
C ALA A 254 -13.91 10.79 -4.07
N TYR A 255 -13.23 9.74 -4.55
CA TYR A 255 -13.33 9.25 -5.92
C TYR A 255 -14.74 8.76 -6.25
N LEU A 256 -15.36 7.95 -5.37
CA LEU A 256 -16.71 7.44 -5.57
C LEU A 256 -17.76 8.56 -5.60
N THR A 257 -17.55 9.63 -4.84
CA THR A 257 -18.51 10.74 -4.71
C THR A 257 -18.29 11.87 -5.71
N LYS A 258 -17.04 12.20 -6.04
CA LYS A 258 -16.67 13.36 -6.88
C LYS A 258 -16.07 12.97 -8.24
N GLY A 259 -15.79 11.68 -8.45
CA GLY A 259 -15.16 11.17 -9.65
C GLY A 259 -13.65 11.44 -9.74
N PHE A 260 -13.05 10.95 -10.83
CA PHE A 260 -11.62 11.10 -11.09
C PHE A 260 -11.10 12.55 -11.17
N PRO A 261 -11.88 13.56 -11.63
CA PRO A 261 -11.41 14.95 -11.63
C PRO A 261 -10.95 15.49 -10.27
N PHE A 262 -11.42 14.91 -9.15
CA PHE A 262 -10.91 15.24 -7.81
C PHE A 262 -9.50 14.69 -7.55
N ILE A 263 -9.18 13.51 -8.12
CA ILE A 263 -7.92 12.80 -7.94
C ILE A 263 -6.84 13.32 -8.89
N LYS A 264 -7.22 13.64 -10.12
CA LYS A 264 -6.33 14.12 -11.18
C LYS A 264 -5.33 15.20 -10.72
N PRO A 265 -5.74 16.34 -10.14
CA PRO A 265 -4.77 17.37 -9.74
C PRO A 265 -3.82 16.91 -8.63
N LEU A 266 -4.26 16.01 -7.74
CA LEU A 266 -3.40 15.43 -6.69
C LEU A 266 -2.32 14.51 -7.31
N TRP A 267 -2.68 13.80 -8.38
CA TRP A 267 -1.76 12.96 -9.13
C TRP A 267 -0.79 13.78 -9.97
N GLU A 268 -1.30 14.76 -10.74
CA GLU A 268 -0.48 15.62 -11.61
C GLU A 268 0.53 16.46 -10.82
N ALA A 269 0.18 16.89 -9.60
CA ALA A 269 1.10 17.62 -8.71
C ALA A 269 2.34 16.81 -8.30
N ARG A 270 2.35 15.48 -8.51
CA ARG A 270 3.47 14.58 -8.22
C ARG A 270 4.04 13.91 -9.47
N ALA A 271 3.52 14.22 -10.65
CA ALA A 271 3.91 13.51 -11.86
C ALA A 271 5.30 13.96 -12.36
N VAL A 272 6.26 13.05 -12.40
CA VAL A 272 7.67 13.38 -12.78
C VAL A 272 7.86 13.61 -14.28
N THR A 273 6.93 13.11 -15.11
CA THR A 273 7.06 13.08 -16.57
C THR A 273 6.32 14.21 -17.28
N ILE A 274 5.37 14.89 -16.62
CA ILE A 274 4.57 15.94 -17.26
C ILE A 274 5.49 17.10 -17.69
N GLY A 275 5.28 17.58 -18.92
CA GLY A 275 6.08 18.65 -19.53
C GLY A 275 7.42 18.19 -20.12
N LYS A 276 7.78 16.91 -19.99
CA LYS A 276 9.04 16.36 -20.52
C LYS A 276 8.82 15.56 -21.80
N GLU A 277 9.87 15.47 -22.63
CA GLU A 277 9.90 14.51 -23.74
C GLU A 277 10.05 13.10 -23.16
N ILE A 278 9.14 12.22 -23.55
CA ILE A 278 9.09 10.82 -23.12
C ILE A 278 8.96 9.89 -24.31
N THR A 279 9.38 8.64 -24.10
CA THR A 279 9.10 7.52 -24.99
C THR A 279 8.12 6.58 -24.28
N ALA A 280 6.93 6.43 -24.86
CA ALA A 280 5.93 5.48 -24.43
C ALA A 280 5.99 4.22 -25.31
N LYS A 281 6.44 3.11 -24.72
CA LYS A 281 6.46 1.80 -25.38
C LYS A 281 5.18 1.05 -25.05
N THR A 282 4.28 0.97 -26.02
CA THR A 282 3.05 0.16 -25.91
C THR A 282 3.31 -1.25 -26.47
N HIS A 283 2.31 -2.14 -26.42
CA HIS A 283 2.42 -3.46 -27.04
C HIS A 283 2.50 -3.45 -28.57
N LYS A 284 2.03 -2.37 -29.21
CA LYS A 284 1.95 -2.26 -30.67
C LYS A 284 2.97 -1.29 -31.22
N ASP A 285 3.07 -0.13 -30.58
CA ASP A 285 3.78 1.03 -31.10
C ASP A 285 4.68 1.67 -30.05
N THR A 286 5.71 2.38 -30.51
CA THR A 286 6.52 3.28 -29.71
C THR A 286 6.19 4.71 -30.09
N ILE A 287 5.77 5.52 -29.11
CA ILE A 287 5.36 6.91 -29.33
C ILE A 287 6.33 7.80 -28.58
N VAL A 288 6.91 8.78 -29.28
CA VAL A 288 7.85 9.75 -28.72
C VAL A 288 7.23 11.14 -28.81
N GLY A 289 7.23 11.87 -27.70
CA GLY A 289 6.66 13.20 -27.64
C GLY A 289 6.66 13.80 -26.24
N THR A 290 6.08 14.99 -26.11
CA THR A 290 5.94 15.67 -24.83
C THR A 290 4.72 15.13 -24.07
N ALA A 291 4.89 14.72 -22.82
CA ALA A 291 3.77 14.35 -21.96
C ALA A 291 3.01 15.60 -21.51
N GLU A 292 1.77 15.75 -21.96
CA GLU A 292 0.95 16.94 -21.65
C GLU A 292 0.16 16.81 -20.33
N GLY A 293 0.04 15.59 -19.79
CA GLY A 293 -0.74 15.29 -18.60
C GLY A 293 -1.60 14.05 -18.77
N ILE A 294 -2.65 13.95 -17.96
CA ILE A 294 -3.67 12.89 -18.09
C ILE A 294 -5.04 13.49 -18.38
N ASP A 295 -5.87 12.80 -19.15
CA ASP A 295 -7.27 13.19 -19.33
C ASP A 295 -8.12 12.87 -18.08
N ASP A 296 -9.41 13.21 -18.12
CA ASP A 296 -10.33 12.98 -16.99
C ASP A 296 -10.69 11.50 -16.80
N GLU A 297 -10.16 10.61 -17.65
CA GLU A 297 -10.22 9.16 -17.49
C GLU A 297 -8.90 8.57 -16.96
N GLY A 298 -7.85 9.39 -16.77
CA GLY A 298 -6.52 8.97 -16.33
C GLY A 298 -5.60 8.49 -17.45
N VAL A 299 -5.99 8.71 -18.71
CA VAL A 299 -5.22 8.30 -19.89
C VAL A 299 -4.12 9.33 -20.16
N LEU A 300 -2.88 8.86 -20.35
CA LEU A 300 -1.75 9.74 -20.62
C LEU A 300 -1.86 10.37 -22.02
N LEU A 301 -1.65 11.68 -22.09
CA LEU A 301 -1.67 12.47 -23.31
C LEU A 301 -0.23 12.78 -23.74
N ILE A 302 0.11 12.43 -24.99
CA ILE A 302 1.42 12.71 -25.57
C ILE A 302 1.25 13.52 -26.85
N LYS A 303 1.96 14.65 -26.97
CA LYS A 303 2.06 15.41 -28.21
C LYS A 303 3.36 15.07 -28.94
N ASP A 304 3.24 14.50 -30.13
CA ASP A 304 4.41 14.16 -30.95
C ASP A 304 5.04 15.39 -31.64
N LYS A 305 6.16 15.19 -32.33
CA LYS A 305 6.88 16.27 -33.04
C LYS A 305 6.11 16.85 -34.24
N ALA A 306 5.14 16.11 -34.79
CA ALA A 306 4.24 16.60 -35.84
C ALA A 306 3.05 17.38 -35.27
N GLY A 307 2.90 17.42 -33.94
CA GLY A 307 1.82 18.11 -33.24
C GLY A 307 0.56 17.25 -33.05
N HIS A 308 0.59 15.95 -33.37
CA HIS A 308 -0.54 15.07 -33.11
C HIS A 308 -0.60 14.67 -31.64
N HIS A 309 -1.82 14.59 -31.11
CA HIS A 309 -2.09 14.17 -29.74
C HIS A 309 -2.45 12.68 -29.69
N HIS A 310 -1.74 11.93 -28.88
CA HIS A 310 -1.89 10.49 -28.68
C HIS A 310 -2.45 10.20 -27.29
N ARG A 311 -3.41 9.28 -27.21
CA ARG A 311 -3.99 8.77 -25.96
C ARG A 311 -3.40 7.42 -25.61
N ILE A 312 -2.67 7.34 -24.50
CA ILE A 312 -1.94 6.15 -24.08
C ILE A 312 -2.61 5.51 -22.85
N TYR A 313 -3.21 4.35 -23.06
CA TYR A 313 -3.92 3.60 -22.00
C TYR A 313 -3.01 2.69 -21.18
N SER A 314 -1.91 2.21 -21.79
CA SER A 314 -0.89 1.40 -21.12
C SER A 314 0.41 1.48 -21.90
N ALA A 315 1.49 1.81 -21.22
CA ALA A 315 2.84 1.78 -21.76
C ALA A 315 3.87 1.56 -20.64
N ASP A 316 5.09 1.19 -21.05
CA ASP A 316 6.30 1.47 -20.28
C ASP A 316 6.80 2.87 -20.68
N ILE A 317 7.04 3.71 -19.67
CA ILE A 317 7.49 5.10 -19.87
C ILE A 317 8.96 5.24 -19.55
N GLU A 318 9.70 5.74 -20.53
CA GLU A 318 11.09 6.18 -20.42
C GLU A 318 11.13 7.70 -20.63
N ALA A 319 11.64 8.44 -19.63
CA ALA A 319 11.92 9.86 -19.81
C ALA A 319 13.21 10.01 -20.63
N ALA A 320 13.28 11.03 -21.49
CA ALA A 320 14.56 11.42 -22.07
C ALA A 320 15.52 11.77 -20.92
N ASN A 321 16.74 11.22 -20.95
CA ASN A 321 17.75 11.58 -19.96
C ASN A 321 18.11 13.05 -20.17
N ASP A 322 17.94 13.86 -19.12
CA ASP A 322 18.58 15.18 -19.00
C ASP A 322 20.08 15.00 -18.72
#